data_AF-A0A534XII9-F1
#
_entry.id   AF-A0A534XII9-F1
#
_cell.length_a   1.000
_cell.length_b   1.000
_cell.length_c   1.000
_cell.angle_alpha   90.00
_cell.angle_beta   90.00
_cell.angle_gamma   90.00
#
_symmetry.space_group_name_H-M   'P 1'
#
loop_
_entity.id
_entity.type
_entity.pdbx_description
1 polymer ?
#
loop_
_entity_poly.entity_id
_entity_poly.type
_entity_poly.pdbx_seq_one_letter_code
_entity_poly.pdbx_strand_id
1 'polypeptide(L)'
;MVPAFSREFIQPGTPPDGLASLRAKAAPLYCAMIAPRREYAQDVLLRAFAEVRVKLPDAGLALYGPGSDSVSGAGVHAFGELHRPQALAVMAACDVFVRPTLADGDSVSVREALALGRRVVATSVGHRPAEVRLVPPGDAAALAEALVASSTETGTQRSSAAPDGVQRILSLYGVTACAASAAS
;
A
#
# COMPACT_ATOMS: atom_id res chain seq x y z
N MET A 1 -1.17 17.61 -17.07
CA MET A 1 -0.30 17.02 -16.03
C MET A 1 -0.84 15.64 -15.75
N VAL A 2 -0.06 14.59 -16.01
CA VAL A 2 -0.52 13.21 -15.77
C VAL A 2 -0.08 12.80 -14.35
N PRO A 3 -0.96 12.23 -13.52
CA PRO A 3 -0.59 11.83 -12.16
C PRO A 3 0.53 10.79 -12.15
N ALA A 4 1.42 10.86 -11.15
CA ALA A 4 2.55 9.94 -11.00
C ALA A 4 2.12 8.45 -10.90
N PHE A 5 0.90 8.19 -10.42
CA PHE A 5 0.32 6.83 -10.31
C PHE A 5 -0.41 6.35 -11.57
N SER A 6 -0.34 7.09 -12.68
CA SER A 6 -0.91 6.66 -13.95
C SER A 6 -0.16 5.44 -14.47
N ARG A 7 -0.88 4.49 -15.08
CA ARG A 7 -0.33 3.18 -15.48
C ARG A 7 0.98 3.28 -16.28
N GLU A 8 1.14 4.31 -17.11
CA GLU A 8 2.35 4.55 -17.90
C GLU A 8 3.61 4.83 -17.05
N PHE A 9 3.45 5.33 -15.82
CA PHE A 9 4.53 5.63 -14.86
C PHE A 9 4.70 4.59 -13.74
N ILE A 10 3.94 3.50 -13.81
CA ILE A 10 4.03 2.36 -12.88
C ILE A 10 4.96 1.32 -13.48
N GLN A 11 6.26 1.55 -13.34
CA GLN A 11 7.31 0.65 -13.81
C GLN A 11 8.15 0.18 -12.63
N PRO A 12 7.91 -1.05 -12.12
CA PRO A 12 8.82 -1.70 -11.19
C PRO A 12 10.25 -1.74 -11.77
N GLY A 13 11.21 -1.25 -10.98
CA GLY A 13 12.63 -1.31 -11.34
C GLY A 13 13.27 -2.61 -10.88
N THR A 14 14.61 -2.61 -10.84
CA THR A 14 15.38 -3.72 -10.26
C THR A 14 15.01 -3.91 -8.79
N PRO A 15 14.57 -5.11 -8.36
CA PRO A 15 14.28 -5.40 -6.96
C PRO A 15 15.48 -5.13 -6.03
N PRO A 16 15.24 -4.71 -4.78
CA PRO A 16 16.31 -4.68 -3.78
C PRO A 16 16.78 -6.10 -3.43
N ASP A 17 18.03 -6.20 -2.98
CA ASP A 17 18.63 -7.46 -2.55
C ASP A 17 17.80 -8.13 -1.46
N GLY A 18 17.65 -9.45 -1.54
CA GLY A 18 16.87 -10.23 -0.58
C GLY A 18 15.37 -10.32 -0.87
N LEU A 19 14.78 -9.46 -1.73
CA LEU A 19 13.34 -9.52 -2.02
C LEU A 19 12.91 -10.86 -2.62
N ALA A 20 13.67 -11.41 -3.56
CA ALA A 20 13.36 -12.70 -4.18
C ALA A 20 13.35 -13.85 -3.14
N SER A 21 14.33 -13.84 -2.23
CA SER A 21 14.43 -14.82 -1.14
C SER A 21 13.27 -14.69 -0.15
N LEU A 22 12.88 -13.46 0.20
CA LEU A 22 11.73 -13.18 1.04
C LEU A 22 10.43 -13.70 0.41
N ARG A 23 10.17 -13.34 -0.86
CA ARG A 23 8.96 -13.77 -1.60
C ARG A 23 8.85 -15.28 -1.71
N ALA A 24 9.97 -15.99 -1.90
CA ALA A 24 9.98 -17.45 -2.01
C ALA A 24 9.62 -18.17 -0.70
N LYS A 25 9.85 -17.51 0.45
CA LYS A 25 9.60 -18.08 1.79
C LYS A 25 8.28 -17.60 2.40
N ALA A 26 7.81 -16.43 1.99
CA ALA A 26 6.65 -15.78 2.58
C ALA A 26 5.34 -16.17 1.87
N ALA A 27 4.38 -16.64 2.66
CA ALA A 27 3.03 -16.95 2.21
C ALA A 27 2.02 -16.60 3.32
N PRO A 28 1.32 -15.45 3.22
CA PRO A 28 1.43 -14.37 2.22
C PRO A 28 2.58 -13.40 2.48
N LEU A 29 2.91 -12.55 1.49
CA LEU A 29 3.80 -11.41 1.63
C LEU A 29 3.01 -10.09 1.71
N TYR A 30 3.15 -9.38 2.81
CA TYR A 30 2.66 -8.02 3.02
C TYR A 30 3.75 -7.00 2.72
N CYS A 31 3.36 -5.78 2.34
CA CYS A 31 4.29 -4.68 2.10
C CYS A 31 3.76 -3.36 2.66
N ALA A 32 4.61 -2.56 3.30
CA ALA A 32 4.23 -1.23 3.79
C ALA A 32 5.38 -0.22 3.68
N MET A 33 5.02 1.02 3.34
CA MET A 33 5.91 2.17 3.49
C MET A 33 5.71 2.80 4.87
N ILE A 34 6.79 2.96 5.61
CA ILE A 34 6.82 3.57 6.95
C ILE A 34 7.81 4.74 7.00
N ALA A 35 7.66 5.56 8.02
CA ALA A 35 8.62 6.61 8.40
C ALA A 35 8.60 6.74 9.93
N PRO A 36 9.64 7.32 10.59
CA PRO A 36 9.73 7.33 12.05
C PRO A 36 8.70 8.23 12.73
N ARG A 37 7.95 9.03 11.96
CA ARG A 37 6.92 9.90 12.51
C ARG A 37 5.67 9.11 12.89
N ARG A 38 5.06 9.51 14.02
CA ARG A 38 3.87 8.85 14.60
C ARG A 38 2.71 8.71 13.61
N GLU A 39 2.57 9.63 12.66
CA GLU A 39 1.53 9.57 11.63
C GLU A 39 1.60 8.30 10.75
N TYR A 40 2.75 7.63 10.63
CA TYR A 40 2.91 6.38 9.87
C TYR A 40 2.55 5.12 10.67
N ALA A 41 2.26 5.27 11.97
CA ALA A 41 1.72 4.20 12.83
C ALA A 41 2.52 2.88 12.78
N GLN A 42 3.85 2.98 12.74
CA GLN A 42 4.72 1.80 12.67
C GLN A 42 4.44 0.81 13.82
N ASP A 43 4.21 1.31 15.03
CA ASP A 43 3.90 0.50 16.20
C ASP A 43 2.58 -0.28 16.06
N VAL A 44 1.58 0.32 15.41
CA VAL A 44 0.28 -0.30 15.13
C VAL A 44 0.46 -1.41 14.11
N LEU A 45 1.22 -1.15 13.04
CA LEU A 45 1.52 -2.14 12.01
C LEU A 45 2.25 -3.37 12.57
N LEU A 46 3.28 -3.16 13.40
CA LEU A 46 4.06 -4.26 13.96
C LEU A 46 3.23 -5.10 14.93
N ARG A 47 2.38 -4.47 15.75
CA ARG A 47 1.44 -5.19 16.62
C ARG A 47 0.44 -6.01 15.81
N ALA A 48 -0.17 -5.41 14.79
CA ALA A 48 -1.09 -6.11 13.89
C ALA A 48 -0.41 -7.29 13.20
N PHE A 49 0.82 -7.10 12.70
CA PHE A 49 1.55 -8.15 12.00
C PHE A 49 1.97 -9.30 12.92
N ALA A 50 2.28 -9.03 14.19
CA ALA A 50 2.50 -10.09 15.17
C ALA A 50 1.26 -10.98 15.33
N GLU A 51 0.06 -10.39 15.39
CA GLU A 51 -1.21 -11.13 15.42
C GLU A 51 -1.48 -11.91 14.13
N VAL A 52 -1.17 -11.32 12.97
CA VAL A 52 -1.24 -12.02 11.67
C VAL A 52 -0.39 -13.28 11.70
N ARG A 53 0.85 -13.19 12.21
CA ARG A 53 1.78 -14.33 12.27
C ARG A 53 1.36 -15.45 13.23
N VAL A 54 0.53 -15.16 14.23
CA VAL A 54 -0.09 -16.20 15.06
C VAL A 54 -1.02 -17.07 14.21
N LYS A 55 -1.76 -16.46 13.27
CA LYS A 55 -2.71 -17.15 12.38
C LYS A 55 -2.05 -17.70 11.11
N LEU A 56 -1.03 -17.01 10.62
CA LEU A 56 -0.30 -17.30 9.38
C LEU A 56 1.22 -17.30 9.66
N PRO A 57 1.78 -18.41 10.18
CA PRO A 57 3.18 -18.45 10.64
C PRO A 57 4.23 -18.12 9.55
N ASP A 58 3.89 -18.38 8.29
CA ASP A 58 4.75 -18.12 7.13
C ASP A 58 4.53 -16.72 6.51
N ALA A 59 3.70 -15.88 7.12
CA ALA A 59 3.49 -14.51 6.66
C ALA A 59 4.79 -13.68 6.77
N GLY A 60 5.14 -12.98 5.69
CA GLY A 60 6.25 -12.04 5.64
C GLY A 60 5.78 -10.59 5.54
N LEU A 61 6.52 -9.66 6.13
CA LEU A 61 6.28 -8.21 6.01
C LEU A 61 7.52 -7.52 5.45
N ALA A 62 7.42 -7.03 4.22
CA ALA A 62 8.40 -6.14 3.61
C ALA A 62 8.15 -4.69 4.06
N LEU A 63 9.12 -4.09 4.74
CA LEU A 63 9.09 -2.69 5.15
C LEU A 63 10.12 -1.89 4.35
N TYR A 64 9.72 -0.68 3.95
CA TYR A 64 10.63 0.27 3.35
C TYR A 64 10.27 1.70 3.76
N GLY A 65 11.21 2.61 3.55
CA GLY A 65 11.10 4.03 3.88
C GLY A 65 12.03 4.46 5.02
N PRO A 66 12.10 5.77 5.30
CA PRO A 66 13.04 6.35 6.26
C PRO A 66 12.95 5.68 7.62
N GLY A 67 14.10 5.35 8.21
CA GLY A 67 14.19 4.72 9.53
C GLY A 67 13.74 3.26 9.61
N SER A 68 13.29 2.66 8.50
CA SER A 68 12.85 1.25 8.49
C SER A 68 13.96 0.25 8.80
N ASP A 69 15.24 0.58 8.56
CA ASP A 69 16.41 -0.28 8.84
C ASP A 69 16.53 -0.70 10.31
N SER A 70 16.03 0.15 11.21
CA SER A 70 16.03 -0.11 12.66
C SER A 70 14.89 -1.04 13.10
N VAL A 71 13.96 -1.36 12.20
CA VAL A 71 12.76 -2.12 12.50
C VAL A 71 13.02 -3.61 12.32
N SER A 72 12.81 -4.37 13.39
CA SER A 72 12.98 -5.81 13.41
C SER A 72 11.81 -6.49 14.09
N GLY A 73 11.62 -7.77 13.76
CA GLY A 73 10.53 -8.58 14.30
C GLY A 73 10.45 -9.91 13.55
N ALA A 74 9.76 -10.90 14.13
CA ALA A 74 9.55 -12.18 13.47
C ALA A 74 8.85 -11.97 12.12
N GLY A 75 9.42 -12.49 11.03
CA GLY A 75 8.86 -12.35 9.68
C GLY A 75 8.92 -10.94 9.08
N VAL A 76 9.53 -9.97 9.76
CA VAL A 76 9.72 -8.61 9.25
C VAL A 76 11.05 -8.52 8.52
N HIS A 77 11.03 -7.93 7.32
CA HIS A 77 12.21 -7.66 6.53
C HIS A 77 12.24 -6.19 6.12
N ALA A 78 13.21 -5.44 6.64
CA ALA A 78 13.42 -4.03 6.33
C ALA A 78 14.37 -3.88 5.14
N PHE A 79 13.96 -3.10 4.14
CA PHE A 79 14.75 -2.75 2.97
C PHE A 79 15.33 -1.33 3.03
N GLY A 80 15.08 -0.59 4.12
CA GLY A 80 15.53 0.77 4.27
C GLY A 80 14.83 1.76 3.34
N GLU A 81 15.48 2.88 3.10
CA GLU A 81 15.03 3.86 2.12
C GLU A 81 15.23 3.34 0.70
N LEU A 82 14.13 3.24 -0.06
CA LEU A 82 14.14 2.81 -1.45
C LEU A 82 13.76 3.97 -2.36
N HIS A 83 14.45 4.09 -3.49
CA HIS A 83 13.98 4.92 -4.58
C HIS A 83 12.72 4.31 -5.20
N ARG A 84 11.88 5.17 -5.80
CA ARG A 84 10.53 4.79 -6.26
C ARG A 84 10.46 3.52 -7.13
N PRO A 85 11.29 3.32 -8.16
CA PRO A 85 11.35 2.06 -8.92
C PRO A 85 11.54 0.79 -8.07
N GLN A 86 12.43 0.83 -7.07
CA GLN A 86 12.62 -0.27 -6.13
C GLN A 86 11.40 -0.46 -5.22
N ALA A 87 10.81 0.62 -4.71
CA ALA A 87 9.58 0.55 -3.92
C ALA A 87 8.42 -0.07 -4.73
N LEU A 88 8.29 0.27 -6.01
CA LEU A 88 7.34 -0.36 -6.94
C LEU A 88 7.64 -1.85 -7.14
N ALA A 89 8.90 -2.28 -7.17
CA ALA A 89 9.27 -3.70 -7.23
C ALA A 89 8.87 -4.47 -5.97
N VAL A 90 9.07 -3.88 -4.78
CA VAL A 90 8.60 -4.48 -3.52
C VAL A 90 7.07 -4.55 -3.47
N MET A 91 6.37 -3.48 -3.89
CA MET A 91 4.91 -3.49 -4.00
C MET A 91 4.41 -4.52 -5.00
N ALA A 92 5.05 -4.67 -6.16
CA ALA A 92 4.65 -5.64 -7.18
C ALA A 92 4.81 -7.10 -6.72
N ALA A 93 5.77 -7.38 -5.85
CA ALA A 93 6.03 -8.72 -5.32
C ALA A 93 5.06 -9.14 -4.18
N CYS A 94 4.39 -8.18 -3.54
CA CYS A 94 3.51 -8.48 -2.40
C CYS A 94 2.12 -8.97 -2.84
N ASP A 95 1.43 -9.61 -1.90
CA ASP A 95 0.04 -10.03 -2.04
C ASP A 95 -0.92 -8.92 -1.57
N VAL A 96 -0.53 -8.20 -0.51
CA VAL A 96 -1.32 -7.13 0.11
C VAL A 96 -0.41 -5.96 0.49
N PHE A 97 -0.72 -4.76 -0.01
CA PHE A 97 -0.11 -3.52 0.44
C PHE A 97 -0.86 -2.92 1.62
N VAL A 98 -0.13 -2.40 2.60
CA VAL A 98 -0.67 -1.91 3.87
C VAL A 98 -0.32 -0.43 4.06
N ARG A 99 -1.33 0.39 4.37
CA ARG A 99 -1.16 1.81 4.68
C ARG A 99 -1.82 2.16 6.03
N PRO A 100 -1.11 1.98 7.15
CA PRO A 100 -1.69 2.01 8.51
C PRO A 100 -1.76 3.42 9.13
N THR A 101 -1.64 4.49 8.33
CA THR A 101 -1.40 5.86 8.80
C THR A 101 -2.47 6.40 9.76
N LEU A 102 -2.07 7.18 10.77
CA LEU A 102 -2.99 7.93 11.63
C LEU A 102 -3.52 9.21 10.98
N ALA A 103 -2.73 9.77 10.06
CA ALA A 103 -3.11 10.91 9.24
C ALA A 103 -2.46 10.76 7.87
N ASP A 104 -3.22 11.03 6.82
CA ASP A 104 -2.74 10.97 5.44
C ASP A 104 -3.62 11.87 4.55
N GLY A 105 -3.04 12.34 3.46
CA GLY A 105 -3.79 13.01 2.40
C GLY A 105 -4.37 11.99 1.43
N ASP A 106 -4.19 12.25 0.14
CA ASP A 106 -4.34 11.24 -0.89
C ASP A 106 -3.02 10.45 -1.03
N SER A 107 -3.05 9.18 -0.65
CA SER A 107 -1.83 8.38 -0.56
C SER A 107 -1.40 7.88 -1.94
N VAL A 108 -0.28 8.42 -2.44
CA VAL A 108 0.31 8.00 -3.73
C VAL A 108 0.62 6.49 -3.73
N SER A 109 1.20 5.97 -2.65
CA SER A 109 1.56 4.54 -2.57
C SER A 109 0.36 3.61 -2.58
N VAL A 110 -0.80 4.03 -2.06
CA VAL A 110 -2.07 3.30 -2.21
C VAL A 110 -2.46 3.20 -3.68
N ARG A 111 -2.39 4.31 -4.41
CA ARG A 111 -2.76 4.34 -5.84
C ARG A 111 -1.79 3.52 -6.68
N GLU A 112 -0.49 3.59 -6.38
CA GLU A 112 0.54 2.76 -7.02
C GLU A 112 0.30 1.27 -6.78
N ALA A 113 -0.01 0.86 -5.54
CA ALA A 113 -0.33 -0.52 -5.22
C ALA A 113 -1.57 -1.01 -5.98
N LEU A 114 -2.64 -0.21 -6.04
CA LEU A 114 -3.84 -0.53 -6.84
C LEU A 114 -3.52 -0.62 -8.33
N ALA A 115 -2.70 0.28 -8.87
CA ALA A 115 -2.28 0.25 -10.27
C ALA A 115 -1.42 -0.98 -10.60
N LEU A 116 -0.66 -1.49 -9.62
CA LEU A 116 0.07 -2.76 -9.68
C LEU A 116 -0.83 -4.00 -9.48
N GLY A 117 -2.14 -3.80 -9.33
CA GLY A 117 -3.13 -4.86 -9.12
C GLY A 117 -3.06 -5.51 -7.74
N ARG A 118 -2.42 -4.85 -6.76
CA ARG A 118 -2.32 -5.36 -5.39
C ARG A 118 -3.57 -5.03 -4.60
N ARG A 119 -3.96 -5.95 -3.70
CA ARG A 119 -4.94 -5.63 -2.66
C ARG A 119 -4.36 -4.57 -1.73
N VAL A 120 -5.21 -3.66 -1.28
CA VAL A 120 -4.80 -2.61 -0.34
C VAL A 120 -5.66 -2.65 0.90
N VAL A 121 -5.00 -2.76 2.05
CA VAL A 121 -5.59 -2.49 3.37
C VAL A 121 -5.05 -1.15 3.85
N ALA A 122 -5.94 -0.25 4.22
CA ALA A 122 -5.57 1.08 4.66
C ALA A 122 -6.44 1.57 5.81
N THR A 123 -5.92 2.53 6.57
CA THR A 123 -6.75 3.27 7.51
C THR A 123 -7.75 4.19 6.81
N SER A 124 -8.90 4.40 7.45
CA SER A 124 -9.97 5.31 7.00
C SER A 124 -9.62 6.78 7.26
N VAL A 125 -8.43 7.21 6.82
CA VAL A 125 -7.94 8.59 6.91
C VAL A 125 -7.66 9.14 5.52
N GLY A 126 -8.06 10.40 5.32
CA GLY A 126 -8.01 11.03 4.00
C GLY A 126 -8.99 10.38 3.01
N HIS A 127 -8.73 10.56 1.71
CA HIS A 127 -9.49 9.91 0.65
C HIS A 127 -8.83 8.59 0.26
N ARG A 128 -9.62 7.54 0.06
CA ARG A 128 -9.18 6.24 -0.45
C ARG A 128 -10.10 5.77 -1.58
N PRO A 129 -9.55 5.15 -2.64
CA PRO A 129 -10.37 4.50 -3.67
C PRO A 129 -11.29 3.42 -3.08
N ALA A 130 -12.43 3.16 -3.73
CA ALA A 130 -13.45 2.24 -3.23
C ALA A 130 -12.96 0.78 -3.15
N GLU A 131 -11.92 0.44 -3.91
CA GLU A 131 -11.26 -0.86 -3.91
C GLU A 131 -10.44 -1.13 -2.65
N VAL A 132 -10.16 -0.09 -1.86
CA VAL A 132 -9.35 -0.20 -0.65
C VAL A 132 -10.18 -0.73 0.50
N ARG A 133 -9.70 -1.79 1.16
CA ARG A 133 -10.27 -2.25 2.44
C ARG A 133 -9.87 -1.27 3.54
N LEU A 134 -10.85 -0.61 4.13
CA LEU A 134 -10.64 0.36 5.19
C LEU A 134 -10.71 -0.25 6.58
N VAL A 135 -9.83 0.21 7.47
CA VAL A 135 -9.84 -0.08 8.91
C VAL A 135 -9.76 1.21 9.73
N PRO A 136 -10.21 1.23 11.00
CA PRO A 136 -10.01 2.38 11.87
C PRO A 136 -8.51 2.70 12.10
N PRO A 137 -8.10 3.98 12.11
CA PRO A 137 -6.73 4.35 12.44
C PRO A 137 -6.38 4.02 13.88
N GLY A 138 -5.19 3.46 14.10
CA GLY A 138 -4.69 3.11 15.44
C GLY A 138 -5.17 1.76 15.98
N ASP A 139 -6.07 1.08 15.28
CA ASP A 139 -6.62 -0.22 15.69
C ASP A 139 -5.80 -1.37 15.09
N ALA A 140 -4.89 -1.92 15.89
CA ALA A 140 -4.03 -3.02 15.48
C ALA A 140 -4.81 -4.33 15.24
N ALA A 141 -5.85 -4.58 16.02
CA ALA A 141 -6.65 -5.81 15.92
C ALA A 141 -7.48 -5.79 14.62
N ALA A 142 -8.18 -4.69 14.35
CA ALA A 142 -8.92 -4.51 13.10
C ALA A 142 -7.99 -4.57 11.88
N LEU A 143 -6.78 -4.00 11.99
CA LEU A 143 -5.77 -4.11 10.95
C LEU A 143 -5.35 -5.58 10.73
N ALA A 144 -5.05 -6.33 11.79
CA ALA A 144 -4.66 -7.73 11.69
C ALA A 144 -5.75 -8.60 11.02
N GLU A 145 -7.01 -8.42 11.42
CA GLU A 145 -8.16 -9.13 10.83
C GLU A 145 -8.32 -8.82 9.35
N ALA A 146 -8.20 -7.55 8.97
CA ALA A 146 -8.28 -7.12 7.57
C ALA A 146 -7.14 -7.69 6.72
N LEU A 147 -5.93 -7.79 7.27
CA LEU A 147 -4.77 -8.38 6.58
C LEU A 147 -4.99 -9.87 6.32
N VAL A 148 -5.40 -10.62 7.35
CA VAL A 148 -5.70 -12.05 7.21
C VAL A 148 -6.82 -12.27 6.18
N ALA A 149 -7.93 -11.54 6.29
CA ALA A 149 -9.04 -11.66 5.33
C ALA A 149 -8.57 -11.40 3.89
N SER A 150 -7.85 -10.29 3.67
CA SER A 150 -7.37 -9.91 2.34
C SER A 150 -6.40 -10.91 1.73
N SER A 151 -5.64 -11.64 2.54
CA SER A 151 -4.71 -12.67 2.06
C SER A 151 -5.40 -13.95 1.58
N THR A 152 -6.62 -14.22 2.06
CA THR A 152 -7.39 -15.43 1.72
C THR A 152 -8.35 -15.24 0.54
N GLU A 153 -8.58 -14.00 0.12
CA GLU A 153 -9.47 -13.70 -1.00
C GLU A 153 -8.93 -14.26 -2.31
N THR A 154 -9.78 -14.96 -3.05
CA THR A 154 -9.49 -15.44 -4.40
C THR A 154 -10.16 -14.54 -5.43
N GLY A 155 -9.44 -14.16 -6.50
CA GLY A 155 -9.95 -13.30 -7.57
C GLY A 155 -9.13 -12.01 -7.76
N THR A 156 -9.06 -11.53 -9.00
CA THR A 156 -8.32 -10.32 -9.34
C THR A 156 -9.06 -9.08 -8.85
N GLN A 157 -8.38 -8.21 -8.11
CA GLN A 157 -8.84 -6.84 -7.86
C GLN A 157 -9.01 -6.14 -9.21
N ARG A 158 -10.26 -5.91 -9.63
CA ARG A 158 -10.54 -5.08 -10.80
C ARG A 158 -10.39 -3.63 -10.38
N SER A 159 -9.28 -3.02 -10.79
CA SER A 159 -9.14 -1.55 -10.75
C SER A 159 -10.34 -0.95 -11.46
N SER A 160 -11.22 -0.30 -10.71
CA SER A 160 -12.16 0.62 -11.31
C SER A 160 -11.33 1.80 -11.79
N ALA A 161 -11.58 2.26 -13.01
CA ALA A 161 -11.04 3.52 -13.49
C ALA A 161 -11.78 4.66 -12.76
N ALA A 162 -11.67 4.71 -11.43
CA ALA A 162 -12.28 5.77 -10.64
C ALA A 162 -11.58 7.10 -10.98
N PRO A 163 -12.35 8.20 -11.08
CA PRO A 163 -11.83 9.48 -11.54
C PRO A 163 -10.66 9.95 -10.67
N ASP A 164 -9.66 10.49 -11.37
CA ASP A 164 -8.41 11.03 -10.85
C ASP A 164 -8.63 11.91 -9.61
N GLY A 165 -7.73 11.82 -8.62
CA GLY A 165 -7.71 12.73 -7.47
C GLY A 165 -7.71 14.19 -7.91
N VAL A 166 -7.18 14.49 -9.10
CA VAL A 166 -7.31 15.79 -9.77
C VAL A 166 -8.77 16.20 -9.96
N GLN A 167 -9.66 15.35 -10.48
CA GLN A 167 -11.07 15.74 -10.67
C GLN A 167 -11.76 16.10 -9.34
N ARG A 168 -11.44 15.39 -8.26
CA ARG A 168 -11.93 15.72 -6.92
C ARG A 168 -11.36 17.05 -6.42
N ILE A 169 -10.05 17.25 -6.55
CA ILE A 169 -9.38 18.50 -6.17
C ILE A 169 -9.99 19.67 -6.96
N LEU A 170 -10.16 19.52 -8.27
CA LEU A 170 -10.82 20.50 -9.13
C LEU A 170 -12.25 20.78 -8.66
N SER A 171 -13.03 19.74 -8.32
CA SER A 171 -14.39 19.93 -7.78
C SER A 171 -14.41 20.69 -6.45
N LEU A 172 -13.43 20.46 -5.56
CA LEU A 172 -13.30 21.17 -4.28
C LEU A 172 -12.97 22.65 -4.48
N TYR A 173 -12.25 22.97 -5.56
CA TYR A 173 -11.96 24.35 -5.98
C TYR A 173 -13.02 24.93 -6.93
N GLY A 174 -14.15 24.26 -7.13
CA GLY A 174 -15.23 24.74 -8.02
C GLY A 174 -14.91 24.69 -9.51
N VAL A 175 -13.84 23.98 -9.90
CA VAL A 175 -13.46 23.76 -11.29
C VAL A 175 -14.15 22.49 -11.81
N THR A 176 -15.20 22.66 -12.60
CA THR A 176 -15.73 21.58 -13.44
C THR A 176 -14.78 21.38 -14.62
N ALA A 177 -14.15 20.21 -14.73
CA ALA A 177 -13.39 19.85 -15.91
C ALA A 177 -14.32 19.91 -17.14
N CYS A 178 -14.05 20.81 -18.09
CA CYS A 178 -14.68 20.77 -19.40
C CYS A 178 -14.40 19.39 -20.01
N ALA A 179 -15.46 18.62 -20.28
CA ALA A 179 -15.35 17.47 -21.15
C ALA A 179 -14.82 17.96 -22.51
N ALA A 180 -13.58 17.62 -22.84
CA ALA A 180 -13.11 17.78 -24.20
C ALA A 180 -13.94 16.82 -25.06
N SER A 181 -14.96 17.37 -25.70
CA SER A 181 -15.66 16.73 -26.81
C SER A 181 -14.62 16.48 -27.90
N ALA A 182 -14.21 15.22 -28.07
CA ALA A 182 -13.55 14.78 -29.29
C ALA A 182 -14.57 14.92 -30.43
N ALA A 183 -14.47 16.00 -31.20
CA ALA A 183 -15.19 16.14 -32.45
C ALA A 183 -14.30 15.60 -33.58
N SER A 184 -14.80 14.53 -34.19
CA SER A 184 -14.62 14.02 -35.57
C SER A 184 -13.20 13.85 -36.12
#